data_AF-A0A923IC40-F1
#
_entry.id   AF-A0A923IC40-F1
#
_cell.length_a   1.000
_cell.length_b   1.000
_cell.length_c   1.000
_cell.angle_alpha   90.00
_cell.angle_beta   90.00
_cell.angle_gamma   90.00
#
_symmetry.space_group_name_H-M   'P 1'
#
loop_
_entity.id
_entity.type
_entity.pdbx_description
1 polymer ?
#
loop_
_entity_poly.entity_id
_entity_poly.type
_entity_poly.pdbx_seq_one_letter_code
_entity_poly.pdbx_strand_id
1 'polypeptide(L)'
;MDTAKLNRILQATGLLVLAALLPLGLAGCGDDKGATVPAVAAVDDYDAMDLDKAYGGLTYTDEAPAFDDDDYAMMSLEDQESASDDPLQDDAEVLELEDAALLPAGDDAPPPPRIVALRLTWGRLDGAPEDIREEVQGLDWSGRLRVDRGLVVVRRVILFERPRDHLVLPRPDRRSVAWVSHTGPHFDGLIVEIIEPAAPADSASVGTLPPNVLHLVTPQIALDIPVADLAGLDVTRPVDELGNALRLEGHRVTDEDLCPKGFLGGVWLADRDSTTAEGGVFKGRWVGLWGRLHGFMRGRYGLDSSGERVFFGKYIDTRGRCRGLLAGTWEAADENGRGRFHGEWHNEVETVEGVLGGAYLQAAERPGGFYSGRWATLCDPEAVESIP
;
A
#
# COMPACT_ATOMS: atom_id res chain seq x y z
N MET A 1 -31.59 30.11 -26.75
CA MET A 1 -30.75 31.07 -27.50
C MET A 1 -31.17 32.46 -27.09
N ASP A 2 -30.36 33.15 -26.27
CA ASP A 2 -29.86 34.45 -26.71
C ASP A 2 -28.64 34.87 -25.90
N THR A 3 -27.54 34.98 -26.63
CA THR A 3 -26.19 35.33 -26.22
C THR A 3 -26.04 36.84 -26.26
N ALA A 4 -26.04 37.52 -25.11
CA ALA A 4 -25.61 38.92 -25.04
C ALA A 4 -25.35 39.37 -23.60
N LYS A 5 -24.11 39.18 -23.11
CA LYS A 5 -23.45 40.03 -22.10
C LYS A 5 -21.97 39.65 -21.98
N LEU A 6 -21.26 39.86 -23.08
CA LEU A 6 -19.80 40.00 -23.11
C LEU A 6 -19.49 41.43 -23.61
N ASN A 7 -18.42 42.02 -23.09
CA ASN A 7 -17.80 43.28 -23.47
C ASN A 7 -18.44 44.58 -22.94
N ARG A 8 -17.89 45.08 -21.83
CA ARG A 8 -17.44 46.48 -21.67
C ARG A 8 -16.44 46.53 -20.52
N ILE A 9 -15.15 46.64 -20.84
CA ILE A 9 -14.16 47.57 -20.27
C ILE A 9 -12.86 47.31 -21.05
N LEU A 10 -12.55 48.22 -21.97
CA LEU A 10 -11.30 48.31 -22.69
C LEU A 10 -10.92 49.80 -22.65
N GLN A 11 -9.63 50.04 -22.42
CA GLN A 11 -8.85 51.24 -22.74
C GLN A 11 -8.70 52.34 -21.66
N ALA A 12 -7.54 52.33 -21.00
CA ALA A 12 -6.58 53.44 -21.14
C ALA A 12 -5.15 52.92 -20.82
N THR A 13 -4.30 52.64 -21.83
CA THR A 13 -3.28 53.49 -22.48
C THR A 13 -1.91 53.52 -21.77
N GLY A 14 -0.83 53.21 -22.52
CA GLY A 14 0.57 53.61 -22.26
C GLY A 14 1.51 52.44 -21.95
N LEU A 15 1.99 51.65 -22.91
CA LEU A 15 3.05 51.92 -23.89
C LEU A 15 4.46 52.20 -23.29
N LEU A 16 5.34 51.21 -23.48
CA LEU A 16 6.78 51.26 -23.80
C LEU A 16 7.79 51.87 -22.79
N VAL A 17 8.71 51.03 -22.28
CA VAL A 17 10.17 51.21 -22.47
C VAL A 17 10.85 49.83 -22.55
N LEU A 18 11.48 49.59 -23.69
CA LEU A 18 12.47 48.56 -23.97
C LEU A 18 13.84 49.11 -23.54
N ALA A 19 14.62 48.39 -22.73
CA ALA A 19 16.03 48.69 -22.53
C ALA A 19 16.84 47.38 -22.43
N ALA A 20 17.76 47.23 -23.38
CA ALA A 20 18.64 46.10 -23.55
C ALA A 20 19.97 46.27 -22.79
N LEU A 21 20.58 45.11 -22.47
CA LEU A 21 22.02 44.82 -22.43
C LEU A 21 22.94 45.69 -21.55
N LEU A 22 23.55 45.05 -20.53
CA LEU A 22 25.02 45.00 -20.42
C LEU A 22 25.49 43.88 -19.47
N PRO A 23 26.51 43.09 -19.84
CA PRO A 23 27.20 42.17 -18.96
C PRO A 23 28.34 42.90 -18.25
N LEU A 24 28.39 42.83 -16.92
CA LEU A 24 29.56 43.23 -16.15
C LEU A 24 30.13 42.00 -15.46
N GLY A 25 31.25 41.53 -16.02
CA GLY A 25 32.16 40.62 -15.33
C GLY A 25 32.78 41.35 -14.14
N LEU A 26 32.66 40.73 -12.98
CA LEU A 26 33.57 40.96 -11.86
C LEU A 26 34.36 39.67 -11.66
N ALA A 27 35.64 39.74 -12.01
CA ALA A 27 36.65 38.83 -11.54
C ALA A 27 36.79 39.04 -10.02
N GLY A 28 36.28 38.09 -9.24
CA GLY A 28 36.55 37.97 -7.82
C GLY A 28 37.39 36.71 -7.59
N CYS A 29 38.69 36.89 -7.40
CA CYS A 29 39.54 35.88 -6.76
C CYS A 29 39.09 35.78 -5.30
N GLY A 30 38.35 34.73 -4.97
CA GLY A 30 37.95 34.39 -3.60
C GLY A 30 38.37 32.96 -3.32
N ASP A 31 39.21 32.82 -2.29
CA ASP A 31 39.85 31.59 -1.80
C ASP A 31 39.08 30.29 -2.04
N ASP A 32 39.80 29.30 -2.59
CA ASP A 32 39.48 27.86 -2.54
C ASP A 32 39.42 27.40 -1.07
N LYS A 33 38.38 27.80 -0.34
CA LYS A 33 37.83 26.97 0.72
C LYS A 33 36.90 26.02 0.03
N GLY A 34 37.44 24.86 -0.35
CA GLY A 34 36.66 23.76 -0.90
C GLY A 34 35.37 23.65 -0.11
N ALA A 35 34.25 23.91 -0.79
CA ALA A 35 32.95 23.56 -0.26
C ALA A 35 33.08 22.08 0.08
N THR A 36 33.11 21.78 1.37
CA THR A 36 32.92 20.42 1.86
C THR A 36 31.59 20.00 1.27
N VAL A 37 31.64 19.22 0.20
CA VAL A 37 30.54 18.35 -0.20
C VAL A 37 30.10 17.71 1.10
N PRO A 38 28.84 17.88 1.55
CA PRO A 38 28.39 17.23 2.78
C PRO A 38 28.81 15.78 2.64
N ALA A 39 29.54 15.29 3.66
CA ALA A 39 30.01 13.91 3.67
C ALA A 39 28.84 13.05 3.26
N VAL A 40 28.98 12.33 2.14
CA VAL A 40 27.97 11.39 1.67
C VAL A 40 27.66 10.54 2.89
N ALA A 41 26.42 10.59 3.37
CA ALA A 41 25.99 9.76 4.48
C ALA A 41 26.46 8.33 4.17
N ALA A 42 27.08 7.68 5.15
CA ALA A 42 27.56 6.32 4.95
C ALA A 42 26.37 5.49 4.45
N VAL A 43 26.42 5.06 3.19
CA VAL A 43 25.38 4.24 2.58
C VAL A 43 25.51 2.87 3.24
N ASP A 44 24.41 2.38 3.81
CA ASP A 44 24.40 1.07 4.44
C ASP A 44 24.63 -0.02 3.39
N ASP A 45 25.49 -0.98 3.71
CA ASP A 45 25.78 -2.12 2.84
C ASP A 45 24.83 -3.28 3.15
N TYR A 46 23.71 -3.31 2.43
CA TYR A 46 22.68 -4.34 2.53
C TYR A 46 23.17 -5.73 2.08
N ASP A 47 24.31 -5.85 1.39
CA ASP A 47 24.86 -7.15 0.99
C ASP A 47 25.83 -7.70 2.05
N ALA A 48 26.39 -6.83 2.89
CA ALA A 48 27.32 -7.18 3.97
C ALA A 48 26.71 -7.11 5.39
N MET A 49 25.37 -7.12 5.51
CA MET A 49 24.71 -7.12 6.81
C MET A 49 25.12 -8.35 7.65
N ASP A 50 25.32 -8.10 8.94
CA ASP A 50 25.76 -9.08 9.93
C ASP A 50 24.58 -9.41 10.85
N LEU A 51 23.92 -10.56 10.61
CA LEU A 51 22.72 -10.97 11.33
C LEU A 51 22.94 -11.24 12.83
N ASP A 52 24.20 -11.28 13.30
CA ASP A 52 24.54 -11.37 14.72
C ASP A 52 24.57 -10.01 15.42
N LYS A 53 24.47 -8.91 14.67
CA LYS A 53 24.44 -7.55 15.21
C LYS A 53 23.03 -7.02 15.32
N ALA A 54 22.83 -6.09 16.24
CA ALA A 54 21.61 -5.29 16.33
C ALA A 54 21.30 -4.67 14.95
N TYR A 55 20.08 -4.89 14.47
CA TYR A 55 19.59 -4.43 13.17
C TYR A 55 20.46 -4.84 11.98
N GLY A 56 21.18 -5.96 12.06
CA GLY A 56 22.08 -6.39 10.98
C GLY A 56 23.30 -5.49 10.80
N GLY A 57 23.59 -4.60 11.76
CA GLY A 57 24.59 -3.54 11.64
C GLY A 57 24.13 -2.28 10.91
N LEU A 58 22.83 -2.18 10.53
CA LEU A 58 22.25 -0.98 9.93
C LEU A 58 22.19 0.17 10.94
N THR A 59 22.20 1.39 10.43
CA THR A 59 22.13 2.60 11.25
C THR A 59 20.89 3.44 10.91
N TYR A 60 20.41 4.24 11.86
CA TYR A 60 19.30 5.17 11.63
C TYR A 60 19.80 6.39 10.83
N THR A 61 20.17 6.17 9.58
CA THR A 61 20.69 7.18 8.65
C THR A 61 19.81 7.26 7.43
N ASP A 62 19.62 8.47 6.92
CA ASP A 62 18.91 8.72 5.67
C ASP A 62 19.62 8.03 4.50
N GLU A 63 18.83 7.58 3.55
CA GLU A 63 19.26 6.93 2.31
C GLU A 63 19.00 7.85 1.12
N ALA A 64 19.53 7.47 -0.05
CA ALA A 64 19.04 8.06 -1.29
C ALA A 64 17.52 7.80 -1.44
N PRO A 65 16.74 8.72 -2.03
CA PRO A 65 15.36 8.45 -2.40
C PRO A 65 15.25 7.13 -3.15
N ALA A 66 14.27 6.29 -2.79
CA ALA A 66 14.09 4.98 -3.43
C ALA A 66 15.36 4.09 -3.35
N PHE A 67 16.21 4.26 -2.33
CA PHE A 67 17.49 3.56 -2.19
C PHE A 67 18.43 3.66 -3.41
N ASP A 68 18.25 4.67 -4.26
CA ASP A 68 18.93 4.81 -5.57
C ASP A 68 18.76 3.58 -6.49
N ASP A 69 17.58 2.95 -6.44
CA ASP A 69 17.27 1.71 -7.17
C ASP A 69 16.03 1.92 -8.06
N ASP A 70 16.22 1.62 -9.35
CA ASP A 70 15.24 1.86 -10.43
C ASP A 70 13.91 1.13 -10.20
N ASP A 71 13.92 -0.02 -9.51
CA ASP A 71 12.71 -0.78 -9.22
C ASP A 71 11.78 0.02 -8.30
N TYR A 72 12.33 0.70 -7.28
CA TYR A 72 11.55 1.57 -6.39
C TYR A 72 11.10 2.86 -7.07
N ALA A 73 11.91 3.39 -7.99
CA ALA A 73 11.51 4.53 -8.82
C ALA A 73 10.28 4.17 -9.67
N MET A 74 10.25 2.96 -10.25
CA MET A 74 9.09 2.44 -10.99
C MET A 74 7.86 2.31 -10.08
N MET A 75 8.00 1.74 -8.89
CA MET A 75 6.90 1.63 -7.92
C MET A 75 6.29 3.00 -7.56
N SER A 76 7.09 4.07 -7.58
CA SER A 76 6.61 5.44 -7.33
C SER A 76 5.75 5.98 -8.47
N LEU A 77 6.07 5.64 -9.71
CA LEU A 77 5.30 6.00 -10.88
C LEU A 77 3.97 5.22 -10.90
N GLU A 78 4.04 3.92 -10.62
CA GLU A 78 2.87 3.05 -10.49
C GLU A 78 1.91 3.55 -9.40
N ASP A 79 2.40 4.04 -8.25
CA ASP A 79 1.55 4.66 -7.24
C ASP A 79 0.77 5.82 -7.84
N GLN A 80 1.39 6.74 -8.57
CA GLN A 80 0.70 7.88 -9.17
C GLN A 80 -0.39 7.45 -10.15
N GLU A 81 -0.14 6.43 -10.97
CA GLU A 81 -1.11 5.89 -11.94
C GLU A 81 -2.23 5.07 -11.29
N SER A 82 -1.99 4.56 -10.08
CA SER A 82 -2.96 3.80 -9.28
C SER A 82 -4.09 4.66 -8.69
N ALA A 83 -4.06 5.99 -8.90
CA ALA A 83 -5.14 6.86 -8.46
C ALA A 83 -6.48 6.44 -9.12
N SER A 84 -7.51 6.34 -8.29
CA SER A 84 -8.86 6.05 -8.74
C SER A 84 -9.56 7.32 -9.20
N ASP A 85 -10.35 7.20 -10.27
CA ASP A 85 -11.26 8.26 -10.73
C ASP A 85 -12.70 8.02 -10.20
N ASP A 86 -12.83 7.47 -8.99
CA ASP A 86 -14.13 7.16 -8.40
C ASP A 86 -14.92 8.44 -8.10
N PRO A 87 -16.14 8.60 -8.66
CA PRO A 87 -16.96 9.79 -8.39
C PRO A 87 -17.37 9.97 -6.93
N LEU A 88 -17.30 8.94 -6.09
CA LEU A 88 -17.63 9.04 -4.66
C LEU A 88 -16.46 9.51 -3.78
N GLN A 89 -15.23 9.54 -4.30
CA GLN A 89 -14.05 9.85 -3.49
C GLN A 89 -14.10 11.24 -2.86
N ASP A 90 -14.70 12.21 -3.57
CA ASP A 90 -14.87 13.60 -3.14
C ASP A 90 -16.36 13.94 -2.88
N ASP A 91 -17.22 12.92 -2.69
CA ASP A 91 -18.63 13.13 -2.38
C ASP A 91 -18.79 13.68 -0.95
N ALA A 92 -19.60 14.72 -0.79
CA ALA A 92 -19.78 15.39 0.50
C ALA A 92 -20.30 14.43 1.59
N GLU A 93 -21.16 13.47 1.25
CA GLU A 93 -21.69 12.49 2.21
C GLU A 93 -20.60 11.52 2.67
N VAL A 94 -19.67 11.15 1.78
CA VAL A 94 -18.51 10.32 2.13
C VAL A 94 -17.62 11.07 3.12
N LEU A 95 -17.25 12.31 2.79
CA LEU A 95 -16.40 13.15 3.64
C LEU A 95 -17.04 13.40 5.02
N GLU A 96 -18.36 13.65 5.08
CA GLU A 96 -19.08 13.80 6.35
C GLU A 96 -19.06 12.53 7.20
N LEU A 97 -19.17 11.34 6.58
CA LEU A 97 -19.10 10.06 7.29
C LEU A 97 -17.68 9.73 7.74
N GLU A 98 -16.67 10.06 6.94
CA GLU A 98 -15.27 9.97 7.34
C GLU A 98 -15.00 10.87 8.55
N ASP A 99 -15.32 12.16 8.48
CA ASP A 99 -15.17 13.09 9.60
C ASP A 99 -15.91 12.60 10.86
N ALA A 100 -17.11 12.04 10.71
CA ALA A 100 -17.89 11.50 11.82
C ALA A 100 -17.26 10.24 12.45
N ALA A 101 -16.48 9.46 11.70
CA ALA A 101 -15.75 8.31 12.23
C ALA A 101 -14.57 8.71 13.13
N LEU A 102 -14.07 9.95 12.96
CA LEU A 102 -12.94 10.54 13.66
C LEU A 102 -13.35 11.40 14.86
N LEU A 103 -14.62 11.40 15.20
CA LEU A 103 -15.10 12.07 16.39
C LEU A 103 -15.14 11.06 17.54
N PRO A 104 -14.61 11.40 18.73
CA PRO A 104 -14.70 10.53 19.88
C PRO A 104 -16.17 10.28 20.20
N ALA A 105 -16.51 9.01 20.43
CA ALA A 105 -17.84 8.61 20.84
C ALA A 105 -18.19 9.27 22.19
N GLY A 106 -18.93 10.38 22.15
CA GLY A 106 -19.49 11.00 23.35
C GLY A 106 -20.63 10.14 23.92
N ASP A 107 -20.87 10.23 25.22
CA ASP A 107 -21.91 9.44 25.90
C ASP A 107 -23.32 9.61 25.29
N ASP A 108 -23.60 10.76 24.68
CA ASP A 108 -24.86 11.08 24.00
C ASP A 108 -24.76 11.13 22.46
N ALA A 109 -23.59 10.85 21.89
CA ALA A 109 -23.40 10.87 20.44
C ALA A 109 -23.93 9.58 19.79
N PRO A 110 -24.48 9.63 18.57
CA PRO A 110 -24.73 8.41 17.82
C PRO A 110 -23.41 7.63 17.66
N PRO A 111 -23.45 6.29 17.61
CA PRO A 111 -22.24 5.52 17.37
C PRO A 111 -21.60 5.98 16.05
N PRO A 112 -20.27 6.05 15.94
CA PRO A 112 -19.63 6.44 14.69
C PRO A 112 -19.94 5.43 13.59
N PRO A 113 -19.89 5.84 12.30
CA PRO A 113 -19.97 4.90 11.20
C PRO A 113 -18.81 3.90 11.29
N ARG A 114 -19.06 2.67 10.85
CA ARG A 114 -18.00 1.68 10.69
C ARG A 114 -17.36 1.88 9.33
N ILE A 115 -16.06 2.12 9.32
CA ILE A 115 -15.28 2.24 8.10
C ILE A 115 -14.26 1.10 8.06
N VAL A 116 -14.18 0.42 6.92
CA VAL A 116 -13.21 -0.65 6.68
C VAL A 116 -12.46 -0.36 5.39
N ALA A 117 -11.13 -0.33 5.47
CA ALA A 117 -10.25 -0.35 4.32
C ALA A 117 -9.98 -1.80 3.92
N LEU A 118 -10.41 -2.18 2.72
CA LEU A 118 -10.30 -3.53 2.18
C LEU A 118 -9.43 -3.48 0.92
N ARG A 119 -8.32 -4.21 0.95
CA ARG A 119 -7.50 -4.49 -0.22
C ARG A 119 -7.92 -5.82 -0.81
N LEU A 120 -8.27 -5.80 -2.09
CA LEU A 120 -8.57 -6.99 -2.89
C LEU A 120 -7.51 -7.09 -3.98
N THR A 121 -6.80 -8.21 -4.05
CA THR A 121 -5.86 -8.48 -5.15
C THR A 121 -6.20 -9.81 -5.80
N TRP A 122 -6.14 -9.87 -7.12
CA TRP A 122 -6.46 -11.07 -7.88
C TRP A 122 -5.49 -11.29 -9.03
N GLY A 123 -5.46 -12.50 -9.58
CA GLY A 123 -4.50 -12.92 -10.59
C GLY A 123 -3.46 -13.86 -9.99
N ARG A 124 -2.27 -13.92 -10.59
CA ARG A 124 -1.18 -14.78 -10.10
C ARG A 124 -0.46 -14.09 -8.95
N LEU A 125 -1.04 -14.21 -7.75
CA LEU A 125 -0.50 -13.61 -6.52
C LEU A 125 0.86 -14.17 -6.11
N ASP A 126 1.16 -15.36 -6.63
CA ASP A 126 2.41 -16.06 -6.44
C ASP A 126 3.49 -15.63 -7.48
N GLY A 127 3.19 -14.65 -8.35
CA GLY A 127 4.05 -14.20 -9.46
C GLY A 127 4.09 -15.18 -10.63
N ALA A 128 4.56 -14.74 -11.80
CA ALA A 128 4.76 -15.66 -12.92
C ALA A 128 6.10 -16.38 -12.83
N PRO A 129 6.15 -17.69 -13.16
CA PRO A 129 7.39 -18.38 -13.46
C PRO A 129 8.15 -17.66 -14.60
N GLU A 130 9.48 -17.56 -14.50
CA GLU A 130 10.31 -16.83 -15.47
C GLU A 130 10.23 -17.38 -16.91
N ASP A 131 9.88 -18.65 -17.06
CA ASP A 131 9.75 -19.37 -18.31
C ASP A 131 8.41 -19.11 -19.02
N ILE A 132 7.41 -18.53 -18.34
CA ILE A 132 6.10 -18.21 -18.90
C ILE A 132 6.00 -16.71 -19.24
N ARG A 133 7.01 -16.20 -19.96
CA ARG A 133 7.00 -14.86 -20.59
C ARG A 133 6.24 -14.83 -21.92
N GLU A 134 5.78 -15.98 -22.42
CA GLU A 134 4.86 -16.01 -23.55
C GLU A 134 3.53 -15.36 -23.15
N GLU A 135 2.84 -14.72 -24.10
CA GLU A 135 1.52 -14.11 -23.91
C GLU A 135 0.50 -15.17 -23.45
N VAL A 136 0.50 -15.50 -22.15
CA VAL A 136 -0.58 -16.29 -21.58
C VAL A 136 -1.81 -15.42 -21.67
N GLN A 137 -2.86 -15.97 -22.28
CA GLN A 137 -4.16 -15.34 -22.26
C GLN A 137 -4.56 -15.06 -20.82
N GLY A 138 -4.60 -13.78 -20.44
CA GLY A 138 -4.98 -13.36 -19.10
C GLY A 138 -6.35 -13.92 -18.71
N LEU A 139 -6.51 -14.23 -17.43
CA LEU A 139 -7.77 -14.70 -16.88
C LEU A 139 -8.71 -13.50 -16.73
N ASP A 140 -9.98 -13.67 -17.13
CA ASP A 140 -10.99 -12.62 -16.97
C ASP A 140 -11.42 -12.51 -15.50
N TRP A 141 -11.00 -11.46 -14.82
CA TRP A 141 -11.34 -11.14 -13.44
C TRP A 141 -12.38 -10.02 -13.34
N SER A 142 -13.03 -9.67 -14.44
CA SER A 142 -14.11 -8.69 -14.46
C SER A 142 -15.16 -9.06 -13.42
N GLY A 143 -15.55 -8.11 -12.57
CA GLY A 143 -16.30 -8.44 -11.38
C GLY A 143 -17.12 -7.30 -10.83
N ARG A 144 -17.81 -7.60 -9.74
CA ARG A 144 -18.61 -6.65 -8.99
C ARG A 144 -18.45 -6.89 -7.50
N LEU A 145 -18.31 -5.79 -6.76
CA LEU A 145 -18.39 -5.73 -5.31
C LEU A 145 -19.62 -4.89 -4.94
N ARG A 146 -20.42 -5.38 -4.00
CA ARG A 146 -21.62 -4.70 -3.50
C ARG A 146 -21.77 -4.90 -2.00
N VAL A 147 -22.29 -3.92 -1.29
CA VAL A 147 -22.79 -4.08 0.09
C VAL A 147 -24.31 -3.96 0.16
N ASP A 148 -24.96 -4.64 1.10
CA ASP A 148 -26.40 -4.50 1.32
C ASP A 148 -26.78 -3.07 1.74
N ARG A 149 -25.96 -2.48 2.61
CA ARG A 149 -26.13 -1.15 3.20
C ARG A 149 -24.80 -0.40 3.24
N GLY A 150 -24.88 0.93 3.16
CA GLY A 150 -23.72 1.81 3.23
C GLY A 150 -23.21 2.30 1.88
N LEU A 151 -21.89 2.47 1.77
CA LEU A 151 -21.19 2.97 0.59
C LEU A 151 -19.96 2.12 0.28
N VAL A 152 -19.59 2.08 -1.00
CA VAL A 152 -18.32 1.50 -1.47
C VAL A 152 -17.59 2.58 -2.24
N VAL A 153 -16.39 2.94 -1.79
CA VAL A 153 -15.52 3.92 -2.43
C VAL A 153 -14.23 3.22 -2.85
N VAL A 154 -13.90 3.23 -4.14
CA VAL A 154 -12.60 2.77 -4.65
C VAL A 154 -11.61 3.91 -4.49
N ARG A 155 -10.71 3.76 -3.53
CA ARG A 155 -9.63 4.72 -3.27
C ARG A 155 -8.50 4.55 -4.28
N ARG A 156 -8.17 3.31 -4.66
CA ARG A 156 -7.13 3.01 -5.65
C ARG A 156 -7.43 1.77 -6.49
N VAL A 157 -6.89 1.77 -7.70
CA VAL A 157 -6.71 0.57 -8.51
C VAL A 157 -5.28 0.06 -8.33
N ILE A 158 -5.05 -1.23 -8.48
CA ILE A 158 -3.72 -1.84 -8.38
C ILE A 158 -3.41 -2.45 -9.73
N LEU A 159 -2.38 -1.93 -10.41
CA LEU A 159 -1.81 -2.46 -11.64
C LEU A 159 -2.77 -2.61 -12.85
N PHE A 160 -3.88 -1.87 -12.89
CA PHE A 160 -4.81 -1.87 -14.04
C PHE A 160 -4.11 -1.45 -15.34
N GLU A 161 -4.12 -2.31 -16.34
CA GLU A 161 -3.59 -2.03 -17.68
C GLU A 161 -4.59 -1.19 -18.50
N ARG A 162 -4.53 0.14 -18.38
CA ARG A 162 -5.46 1.02 -19.11
C ARG A 162 -5.18 1.03 -20.62
N PRO A 163 -6.20 1.11 -21.49
CA PRO A 163 -7.64 1.24 -21.17
C PRO A 163 -8.36 -0.11 -21.02
N ARG A 164 -7.64 -1.24 -21.09
CA ARG A 164 -8.23 -2.57 -21.06
C ARG A 164 -8.90 -2.82 -19.71
N ASP A 165 -8.17 -2.55 -18.64
CA ASP A 165 -8.67 -2.67 -17.28
C ASP A 165 -9.16 -1.32 -16.79
N HIS A 166 -10.39 -1.30 -16.26
CA HIS A 166 -11.04 -0.06 -15.85
C HIS A 166 -12.22 -0.32 -14.91
N LEU A 167 -12.56 0.68 -14.11
CA LEU A 167 -13.83 0.71 -13.41
C LEU A 167 -14.98 0.92 -14.39
N VAL A 168 -16.05 0.15 -14.25
CA VAL A 168 -17.26 0.30 -15.06
C VAL A 168 -18.04 1.52 -14.56
N LEU A 169 -18.07 2.58 -15.36
CA LEU A 169 -18.75 3.83 -15.08
C LEU A 169 -19.81 4.14 -16.17
N PRO A 170 -20.92 4.84 -15.82
CA PRO A 170 -21.32 5.24 -14.48
C PRO A 170 -21.78 4.07 -13.60
N ARG A 171 -21.71 4.24 -12.28
CA ARG A 171 -22.19 3.23 -11.32
C ARG A 171 -23.71 3.12 -11.32
N PRO A 172 -24.28 1.92 -11.08
CA PRO A 172 -25.73 1.78 -10.91
C PRO A 172 -26.21 2.37 -9.58
N ASP A 173 -25.40 2.32 -8.53
CA ASP A 173 -25.68 2.86 -7.20
C ASP A 173 -24.38 3.09 -6.42
N ARG A 174 -24.47 3.80 -5.29
CA ARG A 174 -23.33 4.06 -4.39
C ARG A 174 -22.85 2.84 -3.58
N ARG A 175 -23.62 1.75 -3.61
CA ARG A 175 -23.37 0.53 -2.82
C ARG A 175 -22.57 -0.49 -3.60
N SER A 176 -22.25 -0.21 -4.86
CA SER A 176 -21.59 -1.17 -5.71
C SER A 176 -20.61 -0.54 -6.68
N VAL A 177 -19.56 -1.27 -6.93
CA VAL A 177 -18.59 -1.00 -7.99
C VAL A 177 -18.43 -2.24 -8.84
N ALA A 178 -18.26 -2.05 -10.13
CA ALA A 178 -17.90 -3.09 -11.07
C ALA A 178 -16.64 -2.67 -11.83
N TRP A 179 -15.90 -3.65 -12.32
CA TRP A 179 -14.67 -3.43 -13.07
C TRP A 179 -14.55 -4.45 -14.19
N VAL A 180 -13.76 -4.09 -15.20
CA VAL A 180 -13.22 -5.01 -16.20
C VAL A 180 -11.74 -5.18 -15.89
N SER A 181 -11.28 -6.42 -15.79
CA SER A 181 -9.86 -6.73 -15.58
C SER A 181 -9.51 -8.06 -16.25
N HIS A 182 -8.45 -8.08 -17.05
CA HIS A 182 -7.92 -9.29 -17.67
C HIS A 182 -6.46 -9.48 -17.29
N THR A 183 -6.26 -10.07 -16.13
CA THR A 183 -4.93 -10.15 -15.53
C THR A 183 -4.11 -11.29 -16.14
N GLY A 184 -2.94 -10.93 -16.66
CA GLY A 184 -1.97 -11.85 -17.24
C GLY A 184 -1.07 -12.53 -16.20
N PRO A 185 0.26 -12.59 -16.42
CA PRO A 185 1.21 -13.26 -15.51
C PRO A 185 1.36 -12.59 -14.13
N HIS A 186 0.72 -11.44 -13.91
CA HIS A 186 0.81 -10.65 -12.69
C HIS A 186 -0.50 -10.68 -11.90
N PHE A 187 -0.73 -9.66 -11.07
CA PHE A 187 -1.94 -9.47 -10.30
C PHE A 187 -2.46 -8.05 -10.48
N ASP A 188 -3.77 -7.88 -10.42
CA ASP A 188 -4.42 -6.59 -10.32
C ASP A 188 -5.12 -6.50 -8.96
N GLY A 189 -5.81 -5.39 -8.71
CA GLY A 189 -6.59 -5.26 -7.51
C GLY A 189 -7.28 -3.93 -7.32
N LEU A 190 -7.94 -3.79 -6.18
CA LEU A 190 -8.55 -2.56 -5.70
C LEU A 190 -8.21 -2.35 -4.24
N ILE A 191 -8.12 -1.10 -3.84
CA ILE A 191 -8.28 -0.71 -2.44
C ILE A 191 -9.60 0.02 -2.35
N VAL A 192 -10.52 -0.58 -1.60
CA VAL A 192 -11.86 -0.06 -1.40
C VAL A 192 -12.06 0.31 0.06
N GLU A 193 -12.82 1.36 0.27
CA GLU A 193 -13.35 1.73 1.55
C GLU A 193 -14.83 1.37 1.60
N ILE A 194 -15.21 0.68 2.66
CA ILE A 194 -16.57 0.28 2.94
C ILE A 194 -17.04 1.06 4.15
N ILE A 195 -18.04 1.92 3.93
CA ILE A 195 -18.61 2.77 4.97
C ILE A 195 -19.99 2.21 5.29
N GLU A 196 -20.16 1.66 6.49
CA GLU A 196 -21.43 1.26 7.06
C GLU A 196 -21.91 2.36 8.02
N PRO A 197 -22.91 3.17 7.63
CA PRO A 197 -23.45 4.22 8.49
C PRO A 197 -24.00 3.64 9.79
N ALA A 198 -23.88 4.43 10.85
CA ALA A 198 -24.48 4.14 12.13
C ALA A 198 -25.98 3.84 12.00
N ALA A 199 -26.46 2.81 12.70
CA ALA A 199 -27.90 2.58 12.81
C ALA A 199 -28.55 3.79 13.52
N PRO A 200 -29.66 4.35 13.01
CA PRO A 200 -30.32 5.49 13.65
C PRO A 200 -30.75 5.11 15.08
N ALA A 201 -30.39 5.94 16.07
CA ALA A 201 -30.66 5.70 17.49
C ALA A 201 -32.15 5.47 17.81
N ASP A 202 -33.06 6.08 17.03
CA ASP A 202 -34.51 5.98 17.21
C ASP A 202 -35.13 4.73 16.56
N SER A 203 -34.31 3.87 15.95
CA SER A 203 -34.79 2.60 15.43
C SER A 203 -35.05 1.68 16.60
N ALA A 204 -36.31 1.55 17.06
CA ALA A 204 -36.74 0.56 18.07
C ALA A 204 -36.53 -0.92 17.65
N SER A 205 -35.64 -1.14 16.69
CA SER A 205 -35.36 -2.31 15.87
C SER A 205 -33.84 -2.50 15.68
N VAL A 206 -32.97 -1.91 16.52
CA VAL A 206 -31.50 -2.11 16.49
C VAL A 206 -31.11 -3.60 16.54
N GLY A 207 -31.96 -4.48 17.06
CA GLY A 207 -31.76 -5.94 17.06
C GLY A 207 -32.41 -6.73 15.90
N THR A 208 -33.05 -6.09 14.92
CA THR A 208 -33.82 -6.80 13.86
C THR A 208 -33.33 -6.58 12.44
N LEU A 209 -32.35 -5.72 12.21
CA LEU A 209 -31.77 -5.58 10.87
C LEU A 209 -30.91 -6.83 10.57
N PRO A 210 -31.05 -7.43 9.37
CA PRO A 210 -30.14 -8.50 8.97
C PRO A 210 -28.70 -7.97 8.95
N PRO A 211 -27.69 -8.83 9.17
CA PRO A 211 -26.29 -8.43 9.01
C PRO A 211 -26.05 -7.74 7.66
N ASN A 212 -25.21 -6.71 7.63
CA ASN A 212 -24.79 -6.11 6.38
C ASN A 212 -23.75 -7.03 5.73
N VAL A 213 -23.97 -7.42 4.49
CA VAL A 213 -23.10 -8.37 3.78
C VAL A 213 -22.44 -7.67 2.61
N LEU A 214 -21.14 -7.93 2.45
CA LEU A 214 -20.39 -7.67 1.23
C LEU A 214 -20.53 -8.87 0.31
N HIS A 215 -20.97 -8.60 -0.91
CA HIS A 215 -21.08 -9.53 -2.02
C HIS A 215 -19.98 -9.24 -3.02
N LEU A 216 -19.11 -10.21 -3.25
CA LEU A 216 -18.07 -10.16 -4.27
C LEU A 216 -18.34 -11.25 -5.31
N VAL A 217 -18.38 -10.88 -6.58
CA VAL A 217 -18.61 -11.82 -7.68
C VAL A 217 -17.63 -11.55 -8.81
N THR A 218 -16.90 -12.59 -9.20
CA THR A 218 -16.13 -12.72 -10.44
C THR A 218 -16.54 -14.03 -11.13
N PRO A 219 -16.09 -14.32 -12.38
CA PRO A 219 -16.39 -15.59 -13.03
C PRO A 219 -15.86 -16.82 -12.25
N GLN A 220 -14.80 -16.65 -11.46
CA GLN A 220 -14.14 -17.73 -10.72
C GLN A 220 -14.63 -17.85 -9.27
N ILE A 221 -15.01 -16.74 -8.66
CA ILE A 221 -15.24 -16.66 -7.21
C ILE A 221 -16.51 -15.87 -6.92
N ALA A 222 -17.34 -16.40 -6.02
CA ALA A 222 -18.42 -15.67 -5.39
C ALA A 222 -18.28 -15.79 -3.87
N LEU A 223 -18.27 -14.66 -3.16
CA LEU A 223 -18.14 -14.60 -1.70
C LEU A 223 -19.20 -13.67 -1.11
N ASP A 224 -19.78 -14.13 -0.01
CA ASP A 224 -20.62 -13.33 0.87
C ASP A 224 -19.92 -13.24 2.23
N ILE A 225 -19.54 -12.04 2.63
CA ILE A 225 -18.78 -11.79 3.87
C ILE A 225 -19.52 -10.74 4.69
N PRO A 226 -19.89 -11.00 5.95
CA PRO A 226 -20.43 -9.95 6.81
C PRO A 226 -19.46 -8.78 6.90
N VAL A 227 -19.95 -7.55 6.76
CA VAL A 227 -19.11 -6.33 6.82
C VAL A 227 -18.40 -6.21 8.17
N ALA A 228 -19.00 -6.76 9.24
CA ALA A 228 -18.41 -6.84 10.57
C ALA A 228 -17.13 -7.68 10.62
N ASP A 229 -16.98 -8.66 9.72
CA ASP A 229 -15.88 -9.61 9.71
C ASP A 229 -14.76 -9.19 8.74
N LEU A 230 -14.91 -8.05 8.05
CA LEU A 230 -13.91 -7.56 7.11
C LEU A 230 -12.69 -6.97 7.81
N ALA A 231 -12.84 -6.41 9.01
CA ALA A 231 -11.72 -5.96 9.82
C ALA A 231 -10.89 -7.15 10.28
N GLY A 232 -9.57 -7.12 10.02
CA GLY A 232 -8.68 -8.25 10.34
C GLY A 232 -8.80 -9.43 9.38
N LEU A 233 -9.61 -9.33 8.32
CA LEU A 233 -9.68 -10.35 7.29
C LEU A 233 -8.30 -10.48 6.61
N ASP A 234 -7.78 -11.69 6.53
CA ASP A 234 -6.60 -12.05 5.74
C ASP A 234 -6.83 -13.44 5.14
N VAL A 235 -7.37 -13.45 3.93
CA VAL A 235 -7.85 -14.66 3.29
C VAL A 235 -7.40 -14.73 1.85
N THR A 236 -6.78 -15.85 1.48
CA THR A 236 -6.48 -16.21 0.09
C THR A 236 -7.40 -17.33 -0.37
N ARG A 237 -7.95 -17.19 -1.58
CA ARG A 237 -8.80 -18.16 -2.28
C ARG A 237 -8.11 -18.57 -3.57
N PRO A 238 -7.44 -19.73 -3.62
CA PRO A 238 -6.83 -20.22 -4.85
C PRO A 238 -7.91 -20.55 -5.88
N VAL A 239 -7.61 -20.29 -7.16
CA VAL A 239 -8.47 -20.56 -8.31
C VAL A 239 -7.95 -21.75 -9.10
N ASP A 240 -6.64 -21.82 -9.34
CA ASP A 240 -6.04 -22.89 -10.13
C ASP A 240 -4.58 -23.21 -9.72
N GLU A 241 -4.01 -24.23 -10.36
CA GLU A 241 -2.64 -24.70 -10.14
C GLU A 241 -1.57 -23.73 -10.68
N LEU A 242 -1.95 -22.76 -11.52
CA LEU A 242 -1.03 -21.73 -12.03
C LEU A 242 -0.76 -20.63 -10.99
N GLY A 243 -1.39 -20.73 -9.82
CA GLY A 243 -1.28 -19.75 -8.74
C GLY A 243 -2.21 -18.57 -8.91
N ASN A 244 -3.23 -18.65 -9.79
CA ASN A 244 -4.29 -17.67 -9.78
C ASN A 244 -5.04 -17.76 -8.45
N ALA A 245 -5.24 -16.62 -7.80
CA ALA A 245 -5.94 -16.55 -6.52
C ALA A 245 -6.57 -15.17 -6.33
N LEU A 246 -7.54 -15.09 -5.43
CA LEU A 246 -8.05 -13.84 -4.87
C LEU A 246 -7.60 -13.73 -3.42
N ARG A 247 -6.99 -12.62 -3.03
CA ARG A 247 -6.66 -12.30 -1.65
C ARG A 247 -7.43 -11.08 -1.19
N LEU A 248 -7.94 -11.15 0.03
CA LEU A 248 -8.62 -10.07 0.74
C LEU A 248 -7.89 -9.76 2.03
N GLU A 249 -7.52 -8.50 2.22
CA GLU A 249 -6.85 -7.99 3.42
C GLU A 249 -7.63 -6.77 3.94
N GLY A 250 -8.08 -6.79 5.20
CA GLY A 250 -8.95 -5.73 5.73
C GLY A 250 -8.46 -5.11 7.04
N HIS A 251 -8.60 -3.79 7.15
CA HIS A 251 -8.35 -3.01 8.36
C HIS A 251 -9.57 -2.20 8.74
N ARG A 252 -9.89 -2.19 10.04
CA ARG A 252 -10.84 -1.23 10.58
C ARG A 252 -10.21 0.16 10.54
N VAL A 253 -11.01 1.15 10.17
CA VAL A 253 -10.66 2.56 10.32
C VAL A 253 -11.38 3.06 11.57
N THR A 254 -10.61 3.54 12.52
CA THR A 254 -11.04 3.95 13.86
C THR A 254 -10.52 5.37 14.11
N ASP A 255 -11.14 6.08 15.06
CA ASP A 255 -10.72 7.40 15.58
C ASP A 255 -9.26 7.45 16.11
N GLU A 256 -8.59 6.30 16.13
CA GLU A 256 -7.14 6.22 16.23
C GLU A 256 -6.47 6.71 14.94
N ASP A 257 -6.93 7.82 14.36
CA ASP A 257 -6.35 8.50 13.19
C ASP A 257 -4.95 9.06 13.48
N LEU A 258 -4.53 9.00 14.74
CA LEU A 258 -3.13 9.18 15.17
C LEU A 258 -2.29 7.91 15.09
N CYS A 259 -2.88 6.78 14.68
CA CYS A 259 -2.27 5.46 14.61
C CYS A 259 -2.18 4.99 13.15
N PRO A 260 -1.14 5.46 12.43
CA PRO A 260 -0.81 4.97 11.11
C PRO A 260 -0.80 3.44 11.06
N LYS A 261 -1.43 2.91 10.01
CA LYS A 261 -1.49 1.49 9.66
C LYS A 261 -1.65 1.35 8.16
N GLY A 262 -1.43 0.15 7.64
CA GLY A 262 -1.61 -0.13 6.22
C GLY A 262 -1.00 -1.45 5.78
N PHE A 263 -0.57 -1.46 4.54
CA PHE A 263 -0.18 -2.68 3.83
C PHE A 263 1.31 -2.68 3.47
N LEU A 264 1.81 -3.90 3.28
CA LEU A 264 3.14 -4.19 2.77
C LEU A 264 3.02 -5.01 1.48
N GLY A 265 3.99 -4.85 0.60
CA GLY A 265 4.13 -5.74 -0.54
C GLY A 265 5.46 -5.56 -1.24
N GLY A 266 6.01 -6.64 -1.79
CA GLY A 266 7.29 -6.60 -2.47
C GLY A 266 7.83 -7.97 -2.78
N VAL A 267 9.15 -8.07 -2.95
CA VAL A 267 9.84 -9.31 -3.31
C VAL A 267 10.59 -9.89 -2.12
N TRP A 268 10.53 -11.21 -1.98
CA TRP A 268 11.25 -12.00 -0.98
C TRP A 268 12.19 -12.96 -1.70
N LEU A 269 13.42 -12.51 -1.93
CA LEU A 269 14.37 -13.16 -2.84
C LEU A 269 15.35 -14.03 -2.07
N ALA A 270 15.59 -15.26 -2.54
CA ALA A 270 16.69 -16.08 -2.05
C ALA A 270 18.03 -15.49 -2.51
N ASP A 271 19.09 -15.71 -1.74
CA ASP A 271 20.45 -15.51 -2.26
C ASP A 271 20.67 -16.41 -3.49
N ARG A 272 21.20 -15.84 -4.58
CA ARG A 272 21.34 -16.51 -5.89
C ARG A 272 22.10 -17.84 -5.84
N ASP A 273 23.02 -17.97 -4.90
CA ASP A 273 23.86 -19.15 -4.73
C ASP A 273 23.38 -20.08 -3.60
N SER A 274 22.28 -19.74 -2.92
CA SER A 274 21.72 -20.55 -1.85
C SER A 274 20.86 -21.68 -2.39
N THR A 275 21.21 -22.91 -2.03
CA THR A 275 20.40 -24.11 -2.33
C THR A 275 19.35 -24.40 -1.26
N THR A 276 19.40 -23.70 -0.12
CA THR A 276 18.60 -24.00 1.07
C THR A 276 17.54 -22.95 1.40
N ALA A 277 17.45 -21.84 0.65
CA ALA A 277 16.56 -20.71 0.95
C ALA A 277 16.69 -20.21 2.41
N GLU A 278 17.86 -20.42 3.03
CA GLU A 278 18.14 -20.08 4.42
C GLU A 278 18.54 -18.60 4.61
N GLY A 279 18.53 -17.82 3.54
CA GLY A 279 18.81 -16.39 3.58
C GLY A 279 18.61 -15.72 2.22
N GLY A 280 18.52 -14.39 2.27
CA GLY A 280 18.36 -13.57 1.10
C GLY A 280 17.99 -12.13 1.41
N VAL A 281 17.34 -11.47 0.45
CA VAL A 281 16.98 -10.05 0.53
C VAL A 281 15.47 -9.88 0.41
N PHE A 282 14.94 -8.87 1.09
CA PHE A 282 13.58 -8.40 0.86
C PHE A 282 13.59 -6.93 0.44
N LYS A 283 12.69 -6.59 -0.48
CA LYS A 283 12.51 -5.23 -1.01
C LYS A 283 11.01 -4.97 -1.15
N GLY A 284 10.53 -3.76 -0.91
CA GLY A 284 9.17 -3.39 -1.30
C GLY A 284 8.65 -2.08 -0.75
N ARG A 285 7.33 -1.95 -0.76
CA ARG A 285 6.60 -0.72 -0.48
C ARG A 285 5.97 -0.73 0.90
N TRP A 286 6.07 0.42 1.56
CA TRP A 286 5.34 0.77 2.78
C TRP A 286 4.11 1.60 2.37
N VAL A 287 2.93 1.00 2.45
CA VAL A 287 1.70 1.57 1.88
C VAL A 287 0.73 1.93 3.00
N GLY A 288 0.18 3.14 2.96
CA GLY A 288 -0.86 3.56 3.90
C GLY A 288 -2.19 2.83 3.68
N LEU A 289 -3.12 3.02 4.60
CA LEU A 289 -4.46 2.43 4.59
C LEU A 289 -5.23 2.66 3.29
N TRP A 290 -5.05 3.83 2.66
CA TRP A 290 -5.72 4.22 1.41
C TRP A 290 -4.87 3.95 0.17
N GLY A 291 -3.87 3.07 0.27
CA GLY A 291 -3.07 2.64 -0.88
C GLY A 291 -1.98 3.59 -1.32
N ARG A 292 -1.84 4.74 -0.67
CA ARG A 292 -0.79 5.69 -1.00
C ARG A 292 0.56 5.16 -0.52
N LEU A 293 1.54 5.21 -1.40
CA LEU A 293 2.93 4.94 -1.06
C LEU A 293 3.44 5.95 -0.01
N HIS A 294 3.79 5.44 1.18
CA HIS A 294 4.43 6.21 2.25
C HIS A 294 5.95 6.11 2.19
N GLY A 295 6.47 5.04 1.60
CA GLY A 295 7.90 4.86 1.41
C GLY A 295 8.29 3.44 1.01
N PHE A 296 9.55 3.09 1.25
CA PHE A 296 10.15 1.85 0.79
C PHE A 296 10.82 1.13 1.93
N MET A 297 10.94 -0.19 1.81
CA MET A 297 11.72 -1.00 2.72
C MET A 297 12.67 -1.93 2.00
N ARG A 298 13.86 -2.09 2.58
CA ARG A 298 14.93 -2.96 2.09
C ARG A 298 15.61 -3.63 3.27
N GLY A 299 15.99 -4.90 3.11
CA GLY A 299 16.72 -5.61 4.15
C GLY A 299 17.17 -7.00 3.74
N ARG A 300 17.66 -7.75 4.73
CA ARG A 300 18.04 -9.16 4.61
C ARG A 300 17.32 -10.02 5.63
N TYR A 301 17.11 -11.27 5.27
CA TYR A 301 16.72 -12.33 6.18
C TYR A 301 17.74 -13.47 6.12
N GLY A 302 17.84 -14.24 7.19
CA GLY A 302 18.64 -15.45 7.20
C GLY A 302 18.68 -16.13 8.56
N LEU A 303 19.74 -16.90 8.79
CA LEU A 303 20.06 -17.52 10.07
C LEU A 303 21.16 -16.73 10.79
N ASP A 304 20.99 -16.46 12.07
CA ASP A 304 22.06 -15.92 12.93
C ASP A 304 23.03 -17.03 13.39
N SER A 305 24.05 -16.68 14.19
CA SER A 305 25.03 -17.65 14.71
C SER A 305 24.43 -18.68 15.68
N SER A 306 23.23 -18.45 16.20
CA SER A 306 22.50 -19.40 17.03
C SER A 306 21.62 -20.36 16.20
N GLY A 307 21.47 -20.09 14.89
CA GLY A 307 20.60 -20.82 13.98
C GLY A 307 19.15 -20.34 14.02
N GLU A 308 18.88 -19.17 14.61
CA GLU A 308 17.55 -18.56 14.64
C GLU A 308 17.28 -17.81 13.34
N ARG A 309 16.03 -17.87 12.88
CA ARG A 309 15.55 -17.20 11.67
C ARG A 309 15.22 -15.76 11.97
N VAL A 310 16.07 -14.85 11.52
CA VAL A 310 15.93 -13.41 11.74
C VAL A 310 15.87 -12.64 10.44
N PHE A 311 15.27 -11.46 10.46
CA PHE A 311 15.40 -10.48 9.41
C PHE A 311 15.65 -9.09 9.99
N PHE A 312 16.39 -8.28 9.24
CA PHE A 312 16.64 -6.88 9.55
C PHE A 312 16.51 -6.04 8.29
N GLY A 313 16.16 -4.77 8.45
CA GLY A 313 16.06 -3.85 7.32
C GLY A 313 15.86 -2.41 7.74
N LYS A 314 15.59 -1.56 6.75
CA LYS A 314 15.27 -0.15 6.94
C LYS A 314 13.99 0.20 6.20
N TYR A 315 13.18 1.04 6.82
CA TYR A 315 12.04 1.74 6.21
C TYR A 315 12.41 3.22 6.01
N ILE A 316 12.34 3.68 4.77
CA ILE A 316 12.55 5.08 4.39
C ILE A 316 11.28 5.67 3.80
N ASP A 317 11.07 6.98 3.94
CA ASP A 317 10.01 7.66 3.20
C ASP A 317 10.38 7.86 1.73
N THR A 318 9.44 8.40 0.94
CA THR A 318 9.67 8.65 -0.50
C THR A 318 10.77 9.68 -0.81
N ARG A 319 11.32 10.36 0.20
CA ARG A 319 12.45 11.30 0.07
C ARG A 319 13.77 10.70 0.57
N GLY A 320 13.78 9.43 0.98
CA GLY A 320 14.99 8.78 1.51
C GLY A 320 15.19 8.97 3.01
N ARG A 321 14.30 9.67 3.72
CA ARG A 321 14.49 9.88 5.16
C ARG A 321 14.24 8.58 5.91
N CYS A 322 15.14 8.19 6.80
CA CYS A 322 14.94 7.00 7.64
C CYS A 322 13.75 7.23 8.56
N ARG A 323 12.81 6.29 8.53
CA ARG A 323 11.58 6.28 9.33
C ARG A 323 11.57 5.15 10.35
N GLY A 324 12.34 4.09 10.11
CA GLY A 324 12.44 2.99 11.06
C GLY A 324 13.52 1.97 10.70
N LEU A 325 14.13 1.37 11.71
CA LEU A 325 14.90 0.13 11.58
C LEU A 325 13.98 -1.06 11.85
N LEU A 326 14.00 -2.05 10.96
CA LEU A 326 13.17 -3.24 11.02
C LEU A 326 13.94 -4.37 11.69
N ALA A 327 13.29 -5.12 12.56
CA ALA A 327 13.83 -6.35 13.16
C ALA A 327 12.69 -7.35 13.36
N GLY A 328 12.95 -8.64 13.12
CA GLY A 328 11.94 -9.66 13.34
C GLY A 328 12.41 -11.06 13.00
N THR A 329 11.44 -11.97 12.90
CA THR A 329 11.65 -13.39 12.62
C THR A 329 10.84 -13.84 11.41
N TRP A 330 11.25 -14.94 10.80
CA TRP A 330 10.55 -15.56 9.70
C TRP A 330 10.45 -17.08 9.89
N GLU A 331 9.39 -17.66 9.35
CA GLU A 331 9.15 -19.10 9.33
C GLU A 331 9.61 -19.67 8.01
N ALA A 332 10.28 -20.82 8.03
CA ALA A 332 10.67 -21.50 6.79
C ALA A 332 9.45 -21.74 5.89
N ALA A 333 9.68 -21.60 4.59
CA ALA A 333 8.69 -21.92 3.59
C ALA A 333 8.24 -23.39 3.70
N ASP A 334 6.94 -23.63 3.55
CA ASP A 334 6.35 -24.96 3.46
C ASP A 334 6.70 -25.65 2.13
N GLU A 335 6.14 -26.84 1.90
CA GLU A 335 6.34 -27.61 0.66
C GLU A 335 5.88 -26.87 -0.61
N ASN A 336 5.04 -25.84 -0.47
CA ASN A 336 4.55 -24.99 -1.55
C ASN A 336 5.35 -23.69 -1.67
N GLY A 337 6.45 -23.54 -0.92
CA GLY A 337 7.25 -22.33 -0.89
C GLY A 337 6.66 -21.19 -0.05
N ARG A 338 5.60 -21.43 0.74
CA ARG A 338 4.91 -20.36 1.51
C ARG A 338 5.45 -20.27 2.93
N GLY A 339 5.88 -19.09 3.35
CA GLY A 339 6.31 -18.83 4.73
C GLY A 339 5.63 -17.58 5.32
N ARG A 340 5.95 -17.29 6.58
CA ARG A 340 5.45 -16.12 7.31
C ARG A 340 6.59 -15.30 7.86
N PHE A 341 6.34 -14.02 8.10
CA PHE A 341 7.27 -13.14 8.79
C PHE A 341 6.51 -12.26 9.77
N HIS A 342 7.18 -11.91 10.87
CA HIS A 342 6.67 -11.01 11.89
C HIS A 342 7.82 -10.21 12.47
N GLY A 343 7.60 -8.92 12.73
CA GLY A 343 8.61 -8.07 13.33
C GLY A 343 8.08 -6.73 13.80
N GLU A 344 9.03 -5.88 14.16
CA GLU A 344 8.83 -4.57 14.73
C GLU A 344 9.64 -3.55 13.92
N TRP A 345 9.23 -2.28 13.99
CA TRP A 345 10.11 -1.18 13.58
C TRP A 345 10.37 -0.22 14.72
N HIS A 346 11.61 0.26 14.75
CA HIS A 346 12.16 1.11 15.80
C HIS A 346 12.57 2.46 15.25
N ASN A 347 12.35 3.52 16.02
CA ASN A 347 12.81 4.86 15.67
C ASN A 347 14.29 5.10 16.01
N GLU A 348 14.77 6.34 15.85
CA GLU A 348 16.18 6.73 16.06
C GLU A 348 16.70 6.43 17.47
N VAL A 349 15.82 6.41 18.47
CA VAL A 349 16.15 6.10 19.87
C VAL A 349 15.82 4.65 20.23
N GLU A 350 15.75 3.77 19.23
CA GLU A 350 15.50 2.33 19.33
C GLU A 350 14.17 1.97 20.02
N THR A 351 13.23 2.91 20.08
CA THR A 351 11.90 2.67 20.64
C THR A 351 11.00 2.06 19.57
N VAL A 352 10.30 0.98 19.93
CA VAL A 352 9.31 0.32 19.06
C VAL A 352 8.17 1.30 18.77
N GLU A 353 7.93 1.57 17.49
CA GLU A 353 6.81 2.42 17.04
C GLU A 353 5.63 1.60 16.51
N GLY A 354 5.87 0.35 16.09
CA GLY A 354 4.83 -0.56 15.68
C GLY A 354 5.32 -1.92 15.23
N VAL A 355 4.37 -2.72 14.76
CA VAL A 355 4.55 -4.12 14.34
C VAL A 355 4.18 -4.31 12.88
N LEU A 356 4.83 -5.27 12.25
CA LEU A 356 4.56 -5.70 10.89
C LEU A 356 4.58 -7.21 10.77
N GLY A 357 3.82 -7.74 9.83
CA GLY A 357 3.76 -9.17 9.60
C GLY A 357 3.01 -9.52 8.34
N GLY A 358 3.22 -10.74 7.86
CA GLY A 358 2.66 -11.17 6.58
C GLY A 358 3.09 -12.54 6.16
N ALA A 359 2.80 -12.84 4.90
CA ALA A 359 3.18 -14.08 4.24
C ALA A 359 4.09 -13.78 3.06
N TYR A 360 5.01 -14.69 2.81
CA TYR A 360 5.87 -14.66 1.64
C TYR A 360 5.78 -15.98 0.87
N LEU A 361 6.15 -15.92 -0.41
CA LEU A 361 6.30 -17.06 -1.29
C LEU A 361 7.71 -17.05 -1.87
N GLN A 362 8.37 -18.19 -1.76
CA GLN A 362 9.70 -18.48 -2.26
C GLN A 362 9.72 -19.92 -2.74
N ALA A 363 9.39 -20.13 -4.01
CA ALA A 363 9.35 -21.45 -4.63
C ALA A 363 10.47 -21.59 -5.67
N ALA A 364 11.00 -22.80 -5.87
CA ALA A 364 12.06 -23.07 -6.84
C ALA A 364 11.67 -22.66 -8.27
N GLU A 365 10.40 -22.86 -8.62
CA GLU A 365 9.81 -22.47 -9.90
C GLU A 365 9.58 -20.95 -10.03
N ARG A 366 9.79 -20.18 -8.94
CA ARG A 366 9.45 -18.76 -8.82
C ARG A 366 10.56 -17.97 -8.12
N PRO A 367 11.74 -17.82 -8.76
CA PRO A 367 12.91 -17.23 -8.13
C PRO A 367 12.74 -15.76 -7.73
N GLY A 368 11.78 -15.05 -8.34
CA GLY A 368 11.47 -13.66 -8.03
C GLY A 368 10.88 -13.44 -6.64
N GLY A 369 10.24 -14.46 -6.06
CA GLY A 369 9.57 -14.39 -4.76
C GLY A 369 8.57 -13.24 -4.59
N PHE A 370 7.72 -13.32 -3.59
CA PHE A 370 6.80 -12.22 -3.27
C PHE A 370 6.46 -12.25 -1.79
N TYR A 371 6.18 -11.10 -1.20
CA TYR A 371 5.51 -11.06 0.09
C TYR A 371 4.43 -9.99 0.10
N SER A 372 3.47 -10.19 0.99
CA SER A 372 2.45 -9.19 1.34
C SER A 372 2.08 -9.34 2.79
N GLY A 373 1.71 -8.23 3.40
CA GLY A 373 1.43 -8.17 4.81
C GLY A 373 0.81 -6.86 5.22
N ARG A 374 0.78 -6.65 6.52
CA ARG A 374 0.18 -5.49 7.17
C ARG A 374 1.16 -4.90 8.16
N TRP A 375 0.97 -3.62 8.48
CA TRP A 375 1.71 -2.93 9.53
C TRP A 375 0.75 -2.04 10.32
N ALA A 376 1.03 -1.89 11.62
CA ALA A 376 0.24 -1.06 12.52
C ALA A 376 1.14 -0.44 13.60
N THR A 377 0.91 0.84 13.90
CA THR A 377 1.54 1.51 15.04
C THR A 377 1.01 0.99 16.36
N LEU A 378 1.81 1.06 17.43
CA LEU A 378 1.45 0.50 18.74
C LEU A 378 0.24 1.17 19.41
N CYS A 379 -0.23 2.30 18.90
CA CYS A 379 -1.38 2.99 19.48
C CYS A 379 -2.74 2.45 19.00
N ASP A 380 -2.76 1.44 18.11
CA ASP A 380 -3.97 0.68 17.71
C ASP A 380 -3.84 -0.80 18.12
N PRO A 381 -4.26 -1.18 19.34
CA PRO A 381 -4.13 -2.54 19.85
C PRO A 381 -4.89 -3.58 19.00
N GLU A 382 -6.05 -3.22 18.43
CA GLU A 382 -6.85 -4.13 17.61
C GLU A 382 -6.10 -4.46 16.30
N ALA A 383 -5.52 -3.45 15.65
CA ALA A 383 -4.73 -3.66 14.45
C ALA A 383 -3.43 -4.43 14.76
N VAL A 384 -2.75 -4.13 15.86
CA VAL A 384 -1.55 -4.83 16.33
C VAL A 384 -1.84 -6.32 16.55
N GLU A 385 -2.92 -6.66 17.27
CA GLU A 385 -3.33 -8.05 17.51
C GLU A 385 -3.73 -8.78 16.23
N SER A 386 -4.18 -8.03 15.22
CA SER A 386 -4.57 -8.60 13.93
C SER A 386 -3.39 -8.88 12.99
N ILE A 387 -2.16 -8.43 13.30
CA ILE A 387 -0.99 -8.67 12.46
C ILE A 387 -0.68 -10.19 12.43
N PRO A 388 -0.56 -10.79 11.23
CA PRO A 388 -0.56 -12.24 11.05
C PRO A 388 0.78 -12.93 11.30
#